data_AF-A0A147BEW8-F1
#
_entry.id   AF-A0A147BEW8-F1
#
_cell.length_a   1.000
_cell.length_b   1.000
_cell.length_c   1.000
_cell.angle_alpha   90.00
_cell.angle_beta   90.00
_cell.angle_gamma   90.00
#
_symmetry.space_group_name_H-M   'P 1'
#
loop_
_entity.id
_entity.type
_entity.pdbx_description
1 polymer ?
#
loop_
_entity_poly.entity_id
_entity_poly.type
_entity_poly.pdbx_seq_one_letter_code
_entity_poly.pdbx_strand_id
1 'polypeptide(L)'
;LYNSLVRSRLDYGAVVYGLARPSALAMLALIHHLGLRLATGTFRTSPVKSLYADTHPMPLGNRRQFVSVSYAYKVFSNPKHSSYSALHTCRSSQLFENKPSIIRQLSLRLQSTCQSLNIPLYKIPLFKNTHRVAPWDELPIFCDLTLAKYCHMHRRASACVAEWLACLAVARKIRV
;
A
#
# COMPACT_ATOMS: atom_id res chain seq x y z
N LEU A 1 15.84 -6.29 4.79
CA LEU A 1 15.62 -7.76 4.76
C LEU A 1 14.19 -8.17 5.16
N TYR A 2 13.74 -7.89 6.39
CA TYR A 2 12.38 -8.28 6.81
C TYR A 2 11.26 -7.72 5.92
N ASN A 3 11.28 -6.41 5.64
CA ASN A 3 10.27 -5.76 4.81
C ASN A 3 10.25 -6.31 3.37
N SER A 4 11.43 -6.57 2.78
CA SER A 4 11.55 -7.00 1.40
C SER A 4 11.21 -8.47 1.18
N LEU A 5 11.50 -9.35 2.15
CA LEU A 5 11.32 -10.80 2.00
C LEU A 5 10.09 -11.34 2.72
N VAL A 6 9.96 -11.05 4.01
CA VAL A 6 8.91 -11.65 4.85
C VAL A 6 7.61 -10.86 4.70
N ARG A 7 7.68 -9.54 4.90
CA ARG A 7 6.50 -8.67 4.87
C ARG A 7 5.85 -8.63 3.49
N SER A 8 6.64 -8.57 2.42
CA SER A 8 6.14 -8.58 1.04
C SER A 8 5.27 -9.81 0.73
N ARG A 9 5.72 -11.00 1.17
CA ARG A 9 4.97 -12.26 0.99
C ARG A 9 3.70 -12.31 1.84
N LEU A 10 3.79 -11.87 3.10
CA LEU A 10 2.64 -11.79 4.00
C LEU A 10 1.55 -10.82 3.48
N ASP A 11 1.96 -9.65 2.98
CA ASP A 11 1.06 -8.65 2.44
C ASP A 11 0.43 -9.12 1.10
N TYR A 12 1.20 -9.80 0.24
CA TYR A 12 0.68 -10.36 -1.02
C TYR A 12 -0.44 -11.38 -0.79
N GLY A 13 -0.24 -12.31 0.16
CA GLY A 13 -1.22 -13.35 0.49
C GLY A 13 -2.32 -12.91 1.45
N ALA A 14 -2.30 -11.68 1.97
CA ALA A 14 -3.18 -11.23 3.05
C ALA A 14 -4.68 -11.45 2.79
N VAL A 15 -5.11 -11.22 1.55
CA VAL A 15 -6.50 -11.40 1.08
C VAL A 15 -6.94 -12.86 1.24
N VAL A 16 -6.07 -13.81 0.88
CA VAL A 16 -6.33 -15.25 0.93
C VAL A 16 -6.19 -15.79 2.35
N TYR A 17 -5.17 -15.35 3.09
CA TYR A 17 -4.96 -15.78 4.48
C TYR A 17 -6.11 -15.45 5.40
N GLY A 18 -6.92 -14.47 5.04
CA GLY A 18 -8.16 -14.22 5.76
C GLY A 18 -9.09 -15.45 5.81
N LEU A 19 -9.00 -16.39 4.86
CA LEU A 19 -9.78 -17.63 4.85
C LEU A 19 -9.11 -18.77 5.62
N ALA A 20 -7.92 -18.55 6.18
CA ALA A 20 -7.18 -19.60 6.87
C ALA A 20 -7.76 -19.89 8.26
N ARG A 21 -7.58 -21.13 8.72
CA ARG A 21 -7.90 -21.54 10.10
C ARG A 21 -7.04 -20.77 11.12
N PRO A 22 -7.53 -20.58 12.35
CA PRO A 22 -6.79 -19.83 13.38
C PRO A 22 -5.41 -20.42 13.70
N SER A 23 -5.24 -21.75 13.61
CA SER A 23 -3.93 -22.40 13.79
C SER A 23 -2.89 -21.95 12.75
N ALA A 24 -3.28 -21.85 11.48
CA ALA A 24 -2.42 -21.35 10.41
C ALA A 24 -2.13 -19.84 10.59
N LEU A 25 -3.12 -19.06 11.04
CA LEU A 25 -2.92 -17.64 11.35
C LEU A 25 -1.93 -17.42 12.51
N ALA A 26 -1.93 -18.30 13.51
CA ALA A 26 -0.97 -18.27 14.60
C ALA A 26 0.47 -18.57 14.12
N MET A 27 0.62 -19.54 13.21
CA MET A 27 1.92 -19.83 12.58
C MET A 27 2.46 -18.63 11.79
N LEU A 28 1.60 -17.96 11.01
CA LEU A 28 1.98 -16.74 10.29
C LEU A 28 2.38 -15.60 11.24
N ALA A 29 1.70 -15.47 12.38
CA ALA A 29 2.07 -14.50 13.41
C ALA A 29 3.44 -14.82 14.02
N LEU A 30 3.75 -16.09 14.27
CA LEU A 30 5.05 -16.52 14.76
C LEU A 30 6.17 -16.13 13.79
N ILE A 31 6.01 -16.42 12.49
CA ILE A 31 6.98 -16.04 11.45
C ILE A 31 7.17 -14.52 11.41
N HIS A 32 6.08 -13.76 11.53
CA HIS A 32 6.12 -12.30 11.56
C HIS A 32 6.93 -11.76 12.76
N HIS A 33 6.65 -12.26 13.97
CA HIS A 33 7.36 -11.85 15.18
C HIS A 33 8.83 -12.26 15.17
N LEU A 34 9.13 -13.49 14.73
CA LEU A 34 10.50 -13.97 14.60
C LEU A 34 11.28 -13.11 13.60
N GLY A 35 10.68 -12.81 12.45
CA GLY A 35 11.30 -11.95 11.44
C GLY A 35 11.60 -10.54 11.97
N LEU A 36 10.72 -9.97 12.80
CA LEU A 36 10.97 -8.68 13.45
C LEU A 36 12.12 -8.78 14.45
N ARG A 37 12.16 -9.81 15.30
CA ARG A 37 13.26 -10.03 16.26
C ARG A 37 14.61 -10.16 15.58
N LEU A 38 14.68 -10.94 14.51
CA LEU A 38 15.90 -11.12 13.72
C LEU A 38 16.34 -9.81 13.06
N ALA A 39 15.39 -9.00 12.58
CA ALA A 39 15.69 -7.73 11.95
C ALA A 39 16.15 -6.65 12.94
N THR A 40 15.62 -6.65 14.16
CA THR A 40 15.95 -5.64 15.18
C THR A 40 16.99 -6.08 16.20
N GLY A 41 17.37 -7.35 16.20
CA GLY A 41 18.29 -7.90 17.20
C GLY A 41 17.71 -7.96 18.61
N THR A 42 16.39 -7.89 18.76
CA THR A 42 15.75 -7.96 20.09
C THR A 42 15.83 -9.36 20.67
N PHE A 43 15.88 -9.46 22.01
CA PHE A 43 15.92 -10.74 22.72
C PHE A 43 14.77 -11.65 22.29
N ARG A 44 15.02 -12.97 22.26
CA ARG A 44 14.00 -13.97 21.92
C ARG A 44 12.79 -13.95 22.86
N THR A 45 13.00 -13.52 24.11
CA THR A 45 12.02 -13.46 25.18
C THR A 45 11.32 -12.12 25.34
N SER A 46 11.68 -11.08 24.56
CA SER A 46 11.05 -9.77 24.73
C SER A 46 9.54 -9.84 24.44
N PRO A 47 8.69 -9.16 25.22
CA PRO A 47 7.24 -9.24 25.01
C PRO A 47 6.85 -8.61 23.66
N VAL A 48 5.85 -9.19 22.99
CA VAL A 48 5.38 -8.75 21.67
C VAL A 48 4.95 -7.27 21.65
N LYS A 49 4.38 -6.78 22.75
CA LYS A 49 3.96 -5.37 22.88
C LYS A 49 5.15 -4.40 22.84
N SER A 50 6.25 -4.73 23.53
CA SER A 50 7.49 -3.94 23.48
C SER A 50 8.08 -3.98 22.08
N LEU A 51 8.10 -5.15 21.45
CA LEU A 51 8.59 -5.29 20.08
C LEU A 51 7.83 -4.36 19.12
N TYR A 52 6.51 -4.25 19.22
CA TYR A 52 5.73 -3.32 18.38
C TYR A 52 5.97 -1.85 18.72
N ALA A 53 6.20 -1.51 19.99
CA ALA A 53 6.54 -0.15 20.40
C ALA A 53 7.86 0.31 19.76
N ASP A 54 8.86 -0.58 19.71
CA ASP A 54 10.19 -0.27 19.19
C ASP A 54 10.25 -0.26 17.65
N THR A 55 9.45 -1.10 16.98
CA THR A 55 9.57 -1.32 15.54
C THR A 55 8.59 -0.50 14.69
N HIS A 56 7.46 -0.08 15.28
CA HIS A 56 6.34 0.60 14.63
C HIS A 56 5.52 -0.12 13.52
N PRO A 57 5.68 -1.43 13.18
CA PRO A 57 4.76 -2.11 12.29
C PRO A 57 3.45 -2.42 13.00
N MET A 58 2.37 -2.40 12.22
CA MET A 58 1.06 -2.82 12.68
C MET A 58 0.99 -4.34 12.90
N PRO A 59 0.25 -4.84 13.91
CA PRO A 59 0.05 -6.26 14.10
C PRO A 59 -0.57 -6.93 12.87
N LEU A 60 -0.19 -8.17 12.62
CA LEU A 60 -0.51 -8.89 11.38
C LEU A 60 -2.03 -8.99 11.12
N GLY A 61 -2.86 -9.10 12.17
CA GLY A 61 -4.31 -9.11 12.05
C GLY A 61 -4.86 -7.82 11.43
N ASN A 62 -4.54 -6.68 12.04
CA ASN A 62 -4.94 -5.35 11.58
C ASN A 62 -4.36 -5.06 10.19
N ARG A 63 -3.11 -5.47 9.94
CA ARG A 63 -2.48 -5.32 8.63
C ARG A 63 -3.26 -6.06 7.53
N ARG A 64 -3.71 -7.29 7.78
CA ARG A 64 -4.55 -8.05 6.82
C ARG A 64 -5.89 -7.36 6.56
N GLN A 65 -6.54 -6.83 7.60
CA GLN A 65 -7.78 -6.07 7.45
C GLN A 65 -7.55 -4.83 6.59
N PHE A 66 -6.50 -4.06 6.88
CA PHE A 66 -6.11 -2.89 6.09
C PHE A 66 -5.87 -3.23 4.61
N VAL A 67 -5.09 -4.29 4.33
CA VAL A 67 -4.82 -4.74 2.96
C VAL A 67 -6.10 -5.22 2.27
N SER A 68 -6.97 -5.96 2.97
CA SER A 68 -8.24 -6.45 2.42
C SER A 68 -9.17 -5.31 2.04
N VAL A 69 -9.34 -4.32 2.92
CA VAL A 69 -10.17 -3.13 2.67
C VAL A 69 -9.59 -2.30 1.53
N SER A 70 -8.28 -2.06 1.53
CA SER A 70 -7.59 -1.33 0.46
C SER A 70 -7.75 -2.03 -0.90
N TYR A 71 -7.66 -3.36 -0.93
CA TYR A 71 -7.91 -4.16 -2.13
C TYR A 71 -9.36 -4.02 -2.60
N ALA A 72 -10.32 -4.10 -1.68
CA ALA A 72 -11.73 -3.96 -2.00
C ALA A 72 -12.03 -2.62 -2.69
N TYR A 73 -11.51 -1.51 -2.16
CA TYR A 73 -11.68 -0.20 -2.77
C TYR A 73 -11.04 -0.08 -4.16
N LYS A 74 -9.88 -0.71 -4.37
CA LYS A 74 -9.27 -0.80 -5.71
C LYS A 74 -10.16 -1.55 -6.69
N VAL A 75 -10.77 -2.65 -6.26
CA VAL A 75 -11.71 -3.42 -7.09
C VAL A 75 -12.96 -2.60 -7.37
N PHE A 76 -13.53 -1.93 -6.37
CA PHE A 76 -14.73 -1.09 -6.55
C PHE A 76 -14.49 0.14 -7.46
N SER A 77 -13.26 0.66 -7.51
CA SER A 77 -12.85 1.72 -8.44
C SER A 77 -12.87 1.26 -9.92
N ASN A 78 -12.71 -0.03 -10.18
CA ASN A 78 -12.69 -0.59 -11.53
C ASN A 78 -13.80 -1.64 -11.74
N PRO A 79 -14.95 -1.26 -12.31
CA PRO A 79 -16.06 -2.19 -12.56
C PRO A 79 -15.71 -3.30 -13.58
N LYS A 80 -14.66 -3.12 -14.39
CA LYS A 80 -14.18 -4.15 -15.34
C LYS A 80 -13.27 -5.19 -14.69
N HIS A 81 -12.97 -5.07 -13.39
CA HIS A 81 -12.11 -6.02 -12.69
C HIS A 81 -12.81 -7.38 -12.53
N SER A 82 -12.08 -8.49 -12.76
CA SER A 82 -12.65 -9.85 -12.70
C SER A 82 -13.29 -10.19 -11.34
N SER A 83 -12.69 -9.71 -10.25
CA SER A 83 -13.21 -9.93 -8.90
C SER A 83 -14.35 -8.98 -8.49
N TYR A 84 -14.78 -8.06 -9.35
CA TYR A 84 -15.81 -7.06 -9.00
C TYR A 84 -17.14 -7.71 -8.62
N SER A 85 -17.63 -8.64 -9.45
CA SER A 85 -18.88 -9.36 -9.19
C SER A 85 -18.85 -10.14 -7.87
N ALA A 86 -17.75 -10.86 -7.61
CA ALA A 86 -17.58 -11.65 -6.40
C ALA A 86 -17.61 -10.83 -5.10
N LEU A 87 -17.11 -9.59 -5.13
CA LEU A 87 -17.15 -8.69 -3.97
C LEU A 87 -18.48 -7.96 -3.83
N HIS A 88 -19.12 -7.61 -4.95
CA HIS A 88 -20.35 -6.83 -4.97
C HIS A 88 -21.59 -7.69 -4.62
N THR A 89 -21.70 -8.91 -5.13
CA THR A 89 -22.87 -9.78 -4.92
C THR A 89 -22.56 -10.88 -3.92
N CYS A 90 -23.06 -10.75 -2.68
CA CYS A 90 -23.00 -11.81 -1.67
C CYS A 90 -24.31 -12.61 -1.64
N ARG A 91 -24.42 -13.64 -2.47
CA ARG A 91 -25.63 -14.50 -2.52
C ARG A 91 -25.72 -15.47 -1.33
N SER A 92 -24.61 -15.69 -0.62
CA SER A 92 -24.40 -16.75 0.36
C SER A 92 -24.47 -16.28 1.82
N SER A 93 -24.87 -15.04 2.10
CA SER A 93 -24.88 -14.49 3.47
C SER A 93 -25.61 -15.39 4.46
N GLN A 94 -26.82 -15.85 4.11
CA GLN A 94 -27.64 -16.74 4.94
C GLN A 94 -26.95 -18.07 5.28
N LEU A 95 -26.17 -18.64 4.35
CA LEU A 95 -25.45 -19.89 4.59
C LEU A 95 -24.40 -19.74 5.70
N PHE A 96 -23.71 -18.60 5.74
CA PHE A 96 -22.72 -18.31 6.76
C PHE A 96 -23.33 -17.95 8.12
N GLU A 97 -24.52 -17.35 8.14
CA GLU A 97 -25.24 -17.12 9.40
C GLU A 97 -25.77 -18.45 9.97
N ASN A 98 -26.24 -19.37 9.12
CA ASN A 98 -26.71 -20.69 9.56
C ASN A 98 -25.58 -21.62 10.01
N LYS A 99 -24.35 -21.41 9.52
CA LYS A 99 -23.18 -22.25 9.84
C LYS A 99 -21.97 -21.38 10.20
N PRO A 100 -21.88 -20.89 11.46
CA PRO A 100 -20.81 -19.98 11.89
C PRO A 100 -19.42 -20.62 11.94
N SER A 101 -19.34 -21.96 11.93
CA SER A 101 -18.07 -22.69 11.87
C SER A 101 -17.36 -22.55 10.52
N ILE A 102 -18.09 -22.21 9.45
CA ILE A 102 -17.52 -22.03 8.11
C ILE A 102 -16.89 -20.64 8.03
N ILE A 103 -15.66 -20.58 7.53
CA ILE A 103 -14.92 -19.34 7.41
C ILE A 103 -15.61 -18.44 6.38
N ARG A 104 -15.98 -17.24 6.83
CA ARG A 104 -16.74 -16.26 6.02
C ARG A 104 -15.93 -15.79 4.82
N GLN A 105 -16.61 -15.64 3.68
CA GLN A 105 -16.04 -15.04 2.47
C GLN A 105 -15.54 -13.62 2.70
N LEU A 106 -14.62 -13.16 1.85
CA LEU A 106 -13.97 -11.87 2.00
C LEU A 106 -14.96 -10.70 1.99
N SER A 107 -15.97 -10.74 1.11
CA SER A 107 -17.00 -9.71 1.00
C SER A 107 -17.81 -9.51 2.28
N LEU A 108 -18.26 -10.60 2.94
CA LEU A 108 -18.95 -10.54 4.23
C LEU A 108 -18.04 -10.01 5.36
N ARG A 109 -16.76 -10.37 5.32
CA ARG A 109 -15.78 -9.88 6.30
C ARG A 109 -15.44 -8.42 6.10
N LEU A 110 -15.40 -7.95 4.85
CA LEU A 110 -15.25 -6.54 4.54
C LEU A 110 -16.42 -5.75 5.10
N GLN A 111 -17.65 -6.24 4.90
CA GLN A 111 -18.85 -5.63 5.46
C GLN A 111 -18.76 -5.48 6.97
N SER A 112 -18.39 -6.54 7.70
CA SER A 112 -18.24 -6.45 9.15
C SER A 112 -17.11 -5.51 9.58
N THR A 113 -15.95 -5.53 8.90
CA THR A 113 -14.85 -4.62 9.22
C THR A 113 -15.22 -3.15 8.95
N CYS A 114 -15.88 -2.85 7.83
CA CYS A 114 -16.31 -1.50 7.51
C CYS A 114 -17.43 -1.01 8.43
N GLN A 115 -18.34 -1.89 8.85
CA GLN A 115 -19.33 -1.60 9.89
C GLN A 115 -18.64 -1.25 11.22
N SER A 116 -17.65 -2.05 11.65
CA SER A 116 -16.92 -1.76 12.90
C SER A 116 -16.13 -0.45 12.88
N LEU A 117 -15.69 -0.03 11.69
CA LEU A 117 -14.92 1.19 11.48
C LEU A 117 -15.78 2.39 11.07
N ASN A 118 -17.09 2.21 10.91
CA ASN A 118 -18.03 3.23 10.38
C ASN A 118 -17.61 3.81 9.02
N ILE A 119 -17.02 2.99 8.13
CA ILE A 119 -16.57 3.43 6.81
C ILE A 119 -17.57 2.96 5.74
N PRO A 120 -18.05 3.84 4.84
CA PRO A 120 -18.93 3.44 3.74
C PRO A 120 -18.18 2.57 2.71
N LEU A 121 -18.78 1.43 2.32
CA LEU A 121 -18.18 0.53 1.31
C LEU A 121 -18.46 0.96 -0.14
N TYR A 122 -19.69 1.39 -0.42
CA TYR A 122 -20.22 1.56 -1.79
C TYR A 122 -20.52 3.02 -2.16
N LYS A 123 -20.49 3.94 -1.18
CA LYS A 123 -20.85 5.36 -1.36
C LYS A 123 -19.65 6.31 -1.48
N ILE A 124 -18.43 5.79 -1.52
CA ILE A 124 -17.25 6.64 -1.67
C ILE A 124 -17.14 7.02 -3.15
N PRO A 125 -16.95 8.30 -3.50
CA PRO A 125 -16.54 8.69 -4.85
C PRO A 125 -15.12 8.17 -5.09
N LEU A 126 -15.03 6.90 -5.47
CA LEU A 126 -13.76 6.29 -5.83
C LEU A 126 -13.33 6.93 -7.15
N PHE A 127 -12.08 7.37 -7.21
CA PHE A 127 -11.46 7.78 -8.47
C PHE A 127 -11.67 6.64 -9.46
N LYS A 128 -12.48 6.86 -10.50
CA LYS A 128 -12.65 5.88 -11.55
C LYS A 128 -11.28 5.73 -12.20
N ASN A 129 -10.77 4.50 -12.25
CA ASN A 129 -9.51 4.24 -12.92
C ASN A 129 -9.72 4.57 -14.41
N THR A 130 -9.31 5.77 -14.84
CA THR A 130 -9.19 6.13 -16.25
C THR A 130 -8.27 5.09 -16.87
N HIS A 131 -8.66 4.55 -18.03
CA HIS A 131 -7.92 3.52 -18.75
C HIS A 131 -6.42 3.71 -18.58
N ARG A 132 -5.75 2.76 -17.91
CA ARG A 132 -4.30 2.73 -17.88
C ARG A 132 -3.85 2.37 -19.29
N VAL A 133 -3.37 3.37 -20.01
CA VAL A 133 -2.49 3.14 -21.17
C VAL A 133 -1.34 2.29 -20.64
N ALA A 134 -1.03 1.19 -21.31
CA ALA A 134 0.06 0.37 -20.84
C ALA A 134 1.36 1.18 -20.93
N PRO A 135 2.37 0.94 -20.08
CA PRO A 135 3.59 1.75 -20.07
C PRO A 135 4.35 1.74 -21.41
N TRP A 136 4.15 0.70 -22.22
CA TRP A 136 4.70 0.58 -23.57
C TRP A 136 3.85 1.27 -24.66
N ASP A 137 2.61 1.62 -24.34
CA ASP A 137 1.70 2.42 -25.18
C ASP A 137 1.76 3.92 -24.80
N GLU A 138 2.48 4.27 -23.71
CA GLU A 138 2.70 5.67 -23.32
C GLU A 138 3.62 6.36 -24.34
N LEU A 139 3.24 7.58 -24.74
CA LEU A 139 4.08 8.42 -25.60
C LEU A 139 5.48 8.54 -24.96
N PRO A 140 6.56 8.52 -25.77
CA PRO A 140 7.91 8.64 -25.24
C PRO A 140 8.00 9.93 -24.41
N ILE A 141 8.27 9.77 -23.11
CA ILE A 141 8.45 10.90 -22.20
C ILE A 141 9.66 11.68 -22.70
N PHE A 142 9.43 12.87 -23.25
CA PHE A 142 10.51 13.76 -23.66
C PHE A 142 11.15 14.34 -22.39
N CYS A 143 12.18 13.66 -21.90
CA CYS A 143 13.00 14.19 -20.81
C CYS A 143 14.02 15.16 -21.40
N ASP A 144 13.92 16.44 -21.06
CA ASP A 144 14.95 17.43 -21.38
C ASP A 144 16.23 17.12 -20.58
N LEU A 145 17.17 16.40 -21.20
CA LEU A 145 18.49 16.08 -20.63
C LEU A 145 19.51 17.21 -20.80
N THR A 146 19.05 18.43 -21.09
CA THR A 146 19.89 19.61 -21.33
C THR A 146 20.81 19.93 -20.14
N LEU A 147 20.32 19.69 -18.91
CA LEU A 147 21.05 19.90 -17.66
C LEU A 147 22.11 18.82 -17.35
N ALA A 148 21.98 17.61 -17.90
CA ALA A 148 22.96 16.54 -17.69
C ALA A 148 24.34 16.87 -18.32
N LYS A 149 24.37 17.83 -19.26
CA LYS A 149 25.59 18.31 -19.91
C LYS A 149 26.51 19.11 -18.97
N TYR A 150 26.01 19.58 -17.83
CA TYR A 150 26.78 20.40 -16.89
C TYR A 150 27.47 19.58 -15.77
N CYS A 151 27.34 18.26 -15.74
CA CYS A 151 27.85 17.42 -14.64
C CYS A 151 29.39 17.21 -14.63
N HIS A 152 30.16 17.82 -15.55
CA HIS A 152 31.61 17.61 -15.63
C HIS A 152 32.48 18.87 -15.53
N MET A 153 32.03 19.94 -14.84
CA MET A 153 32.88 21.11 -14.61
C MET A 153 33.04 21.44 -13.13
N HIS A 154 33.73 20.57 -12.40
CA HIS A 154 34.49 21.02 -11.24
C HIS A 154 35.72 21.81 -11.74
N ARG A 155 35.54 23.08 -12.14
CA ARG A 155 36.58 24.12 -12.09
C ARG A 155 36.01 25.51 -12.40
N ARG A 156 36.27 26.42 -11.45
CA ARG A 156 36.12 27.89 -11.46
C ARG A 156 34.74 28.44 -11.06
N ALA A 157 34.59 28.56 -9.75
CA ALA A 157 33.59 29.34 -9.02
C ALA A 157 33.60 30.87 -9.29
N SER A 158 33.82 31.34 -10.52
CA SER A 158 33.80 32.78 -10.84
C SER A 158 32.73 33.21 -11.85
N ALA A 159 32.14 32.28 -12.62
CA ALA A 159 31.13 32.63 -13.62
C ALA A 159 29.67 32.57 -13.09
N CYS A 160 29.40 31.80 -12.03
CA CYS A 160 28.03 31.56 -11.55
C CYS A 160 27.37 32.79 -10.89
N VAL A 161 28.16 33.80 -10.49
CA VAL A 161 27.62 35.03 -9.85
C VAL A 161 27.05 36.01 -10.89
N ALA A 162 27.54 35.97 -12.14
CA ALA A 162 27.09 36.89 -13.18
C ALA A 162 25.71 36.51 -13.75
N GLU A 163 25.41 35.22 -13.89
CA GLU A 163 24.11 34.76 -14.40
C GLU A 163 22.98 34.87 -13.37
N TRP A 164 23.29 34.74 -12.06
CA TRP A 164 22.31 34.96 -11.01
C TRP A 164 21.83 36.41 -10.93
N LEU A 165 22.71 37.38 -11.17
CA LEU A 165 22.33 38.81 -11.23
C LEU A 165 21.51 39.15 -12.49
N ALA A 166 21.75 38.48 -13.62
CA ALA A 166 20.95 38.64 -14.82
C ALA A 166 19.51 38.08 -14.66
N CYS A 167 19.35 36.93 -14.00
CA CYS A 167 18.03 36.38 -13.70
C CYS A 167 17.23 37.24 -12.69
N LEU A 168 17.89 37.84 -11.69
CA LEU A 168 17.25 38.79 -10.77
C LEU A 168 16.82 40.10 -11.46
N ALA A 169 17.55 40.56 -12.48
CA ALA A 169 17.18 41.74 -13.27
C ALA A 169 15.95 41.51 -14.15
N VAL A 170 15.78 40.30 -14.70
CA VAL A 170 14.59 39.92 -15.49
C VAL A 170 13.36 39.77 -14.59
N ALA A 171 13.52 39.22 -13.38
CA ALA A 171 12.41 39.07 -12.41
C ALA A 171 11.86 40.41 -11.90
N ARG A 172 12.67 41.49 -11.87
CA ARG A 172 12.20 42.84 -11.50
C ARG A 172 11.42 43.57 -12.61
N LYS A 173 11.46 43.09 -13.87
CA LYS A 173 10.82 43.75 -15.01
C LYS A 173 9.42 43.21 -15.35
N ILE A 174 8.95 42.19 -14.63
CA ILE A 174 7.64 41.53 -14.81
C ILE A 174 6.64 41.94 -13.71
N ARG A 175 6.95 42.97 -12.91
CA ARG A 175 6.01 43.55 -11.93
C ARG A 175 5.79 45.03 -12.22
N VAL A 176 5.11 45.30 -13.34
CA VAL A 176 4.21 46.45 -13.58
C VAL A 176 3.03 45.92 -14.39
#